data_AF-A0A6I5WAG4-F1
#
_entry.id   AF-A0A6I5WAG4-F1
#
_cell.length_a   1.000
_cell.length_b   1.000
_cell.length_c   1.000
_cell.angle_alpha   90.00
_cell.angle_beta   90.00
_cell.angle_gamma   90.00
#
_symmetry.space_group_name_H-M   'P 1'
#
loop_
_entity.id
_entity.type
_entity.pdbx_description
1 polymer ?
#
loop_
_entity_poly.entity_id
_entity_poly.type
_entity_poly.pdbx_seq_one_letter_code
_entity_poly.pdbx_strand_id
1 'polypeptide(L)' 'MSGDQEQIVLAFHVPRLDGMCAGCRAWWSRLTPYPCWQVEWATSRRARSLTAALLGGRA' A
#
# COMPACT_ATOMS: atom_id res chain seq x y z
N MET A 1 9.52 -11.95 -3.31
CA MET A 1 10.22 -10.71 -2.92
C MET A 1 9.43 -9.42 -3.20
N SER A 2 8.40 -9.37 -4.07
CA SER A 2 7.60 -8.13 -4.23
C SER A 2 6.51 -7.94 -3.16
N GLY A 3 5.92 -9.04 -2.67
CA GLY A 3 4.85 -8.99 -1.65
C GLY A 3 5.31 -8.39 -0.32
N ASP A 4 6.57 -8.58 0.06
CA ASP A 4 7.12 -8.11 1.33
C ASP A 4 7.14 -6.58 1.40
N GLN A 5 7.45 -5.91 0.29
CA GLN A 5 7.48 -4.44 0.23
C GLN A 5 6.06 -3.85 0.27
N GLU A 6 5.12 -4.44 -0.47
CA GLU A 6 3.71 -4.02 -0.46
C GLU A 6 3.12 -4.18 0.95
N GLN A 7 3.46 -5.27 1.65
CA GLN A 7 3.01 -5.53 3.01
C GLN A 7 3.60 -4.53 4.01
N ILE A 8 4.90 -4.24 3.94
CA ILE A 8 5.53 -3.20 4.77
C ILE A 8 4.84 -1.86 4.53
N VAL A 9 4.63 -1.46 3.28
CA VAL A 9 3.96 -0.21 2.96
C VAL A 9 2.55 -0.16 3.57
N LEU A 10 1.73 -1.19 3.38
CA LEU A 10 0.36 -1.21 3.92
C LEU A 10 0.32 -1.27 5.45
N ALA A 11 1.34 -1.86 6.10
CA ALA A 11 1.41 -1.93 7.56
C ALA A 11 1.77 -0.59 8.22
N PHE A 12 2.66 0.19 7.60
CA PHE A 12 3.14 1.46 8.17
C PHE A 12 2.33 2.67 7.69
N HIS A 13 1.78 2.63 6.48
CA HIS A 13 1.07 3.75 5.88
C HIS A 13 -0.44 3.71 6.18
N VAL A 14 -0.81 3.87 7.45
CA VAL A 14 -2.21 3.82 7.91
C VAL A 14 -2.84 5.23 8.07
N PRO A 15 -4.18 5.36 8.04
CA PRO A 15 -4.85 6.62 8.32
C PRO A 15 -4.73 7.01 9.80
N ARG A 16 -4.62 8.32 10.06
CA ARG A 16 -4.78 8.92 11.39
C ARG A 16 -6.11 9.67 11.50
N LEU A 17 -6.44 10.12 12.72
CA LEU A 17 -7.65 10.89 13.00
C LEU A 17 -7.78 12.20 12.19
N ASP A 18 -6.66 12.78 11.74
CA ASP A 18 -6.65 13.99 10.91
C ASP A 18 -6.70 13.69 9.40
N GLY A 19 -6.96 12.44 9.02
CA GLY A 19 -6.99 12.02 7.62
C GLY A 19 -5.61 11.94 6.96
N MET A 20 -4.51 12.12 7.70
CA MET A 20 -3.16 12.10 7.14
C MET A 20 -2.51 10.72 7.32
N CYS A 21 -1.61 10.38 6.40
CA CYS A 21 -0.87 9.12 6.44
C CYS A 21 0.17 9.10 7.57
N ALA A 22 0.09 8.10 8.46
CA ALA A 22 1.03 7.91 9.56
C ALA A 22 2.46 7.65 9.08
N GLY A 23 2.64 6.73 8.12
CA GLY A 23 3.95 6.35 7.58
C GLY A 23 4.69 7.52 6.93
N CYS A 24 3.99 8.32 6.10
CA CYS A 24 4.60 9.50 5.47
C CYS A 24 5.12 10.52 6.48
N ARG A 25 4.39 10.68 7.59
CA ARG A 25 4.77 11.60 8.67
C ARG A 25 5.94 11.04 9.48
N ALA A 26 5.92 9.74 9.81
CA ALA A 26 6.94 9.11 10.64
C ALA A 26 8.29 9.00 9.93
N TRP A 27 8.30 8.65 8.64
CA TRP A 27 9.55 8.33 7.93
C TRP A 27 10.16 9.52 7.20
N TRP A 28 9.35 10.45 6.72
CA TRP A 28 9.85 11.59 5.93
C TRP A 28 9.35 12.94 6.45
N SER A 29 8.67 12.97 7.60
CA SER A 29 8.10 14.21 8.16
C SER A 29 7.18 14.93 7.17
N ARG A 30 6.50 14.19 6.28
CA ARG A 30 5.56 14.74 5.29
C ARG A 30 4.12 14.61 5.75
N LEU A 31 3.39 15.72 5.67
CA LEU A 31 1.95 15.76 5.84
C LEU A 31 1.29 15.46 4.48
N THR A 32 0.91 14.20 4.28
CA THR A 32 0.22 13.73 3.07
C THR A 32 -1.12 13.12 3.45
N PRO A 33 -2.23 13.45 2.75
CA PRO A 33 -3.52 12.79 2.97
C PRO A 33 -3.42 11.27 2.80
N TYR A 34 -4.21 10.54 3.58
CA TYR A 34 -4.44 9.12 3.36
C TYR A 34 -5.65 8.93 2.41
N PRO A 35 -5.57 8.04 1.40
CA PRO A 35 -4.40 7.22 1.05
C PRO A 35 -3.29 8.04 0.37
N CYS A 36 -2.03 7.73 0.71
CA CYS A 36 -0.87 8.33 0.06
C CYS A 36 -0.46 7.50 -1.18
N TRP A 37 0.38 8.06 -2.06
CA TRP A 37 0.78 7.39 -3.31
C TRP A 37 1.42 6.01 -3.11
N GLN A 38 2.05 5.75 -1.95
CA GLN A 38 2.60 4.43 -1.65
C GLN A 38 1.52 3.40 -1.32
N VAL A 39 0.47 3.80 -0.60
CA VAL A 39 -0.71 2.94 -0.35
C VAL A 39 -1.39 2.62 -1.67
N GLU A 40 -1.57 3.62 -2.54
CA GLU A 40 -2.12 3.44 -3.88
C GLU A 40 -1.27 2.48 -4.73
N TRP A 41 0.06 2.65 -4.71
CA TRP A 41 0.98 1.76 -5.39
C TRP A 41 0.89 0.31 -4.88
N ALA A 42 0.93 0.12 -3.54
CA ALA A 42 0.92 -1.20 -2.92
C ALA A 42 -0.41 -1.92 -3.20
N THR A 43 -1.53 -1.20 -3.05
CA THR A 43 -2.87 -1.73 -3.32
C THR A 43 -3.02 -2.10 -4.80
N SER A 44 -2.57 -1.23 -5.71
CA SER A 44 -2.61 -1.48 -7.15
C SER A 44 -1.78 -2.70 -7.55
N ARG A 45 -0.59 -2.91 -6.94
CA ARG A 45 0.22 -4.10 -7.19
C ARG A 45 -0.43 -5.36 -6.67
N ARG A 46 -0.96 -5.34 -5.44
CA ARG A 46 -1.65 -6.49 -4.86
C ARG A 46 -2.89 -6.87 -5.67
N ALA A 47 -3.66 -5.88 -6.11
CA ALA A 47 -4.80 -6.10 -7.01
C ALA A 47 -4.37 -6.78 -8.32
N ARG A 48 -3.33 -6.26 -9.00
CA ARG A 48 -2.79 -6.88 -10.22
C ARG A 48 -2.30 -8.30 -10.00
N SER A 49 -1.61 -8.56 -8.88
CA SER A 49 -1.12 -9.91 -8.55
C SER A 49 -2.28 -10.88 -8.31
N LEU A 50 -3.31 -10.47 -7.57
CA LEU A 50 -4.51 -11.28 -7.36
C LEU A 50 -5.27 -11.51 -8.67
N THR A 51 -5.42 -10.49 -9.51
CA THR A 51 -6.02 -10.61 -10.84
C THR A 51 -5.23 -11.59 -11.71
N ALA A 52 -3.90 -11.50 -11.74
CA ALA A 52 -3.06 -12.43 -12.47
C ALA A 52 -3.19 -13.88 -11.96
N ALA A 53 -3.26 -14.08 -10.63
CA ALA A 53 -3.46 -15.39 -10.04
C ALA A 53 -4.85 -15.98 -10.36
N LEU A 54 -5.89 -15.14 -10.36
CA LEU A 54 -7.25 -15.54 -10.75
C LEU A 54 -7.35 -15.88 -12.23
N LEU A 55 -6.79 -15.04 -13.11
CA LEU A 55 -6.81 -15.24 -14.56
C LEU A 55 -5.86 -16.36 -15.01
N GLY A 56 -4.79 -16.61 -14.26
CA GLY A 56 -3.92 -17.78 -14.43
C GLY A 56 -4.46 -19.05 -13.76
N GLY A 57 -5.69 -19.04 -13.25
CA GLY A 57 -6.25 -20.09 -12.41
C GLY A 57 -6.74 -21.34 -13.16
N ARG A 58 -6.11 -22.48 -12.81
CA ARG A 58 -6.43 -23.91 -13.07
C ARG A 58 -6.09 -24.46 -14.47
N ALA A 59 -4.86 -24.97 -14.60
CA ALA A 59 -4.67 -26.31 -15.16
C ALA A 59 -4.78 -27.34 -14.02
#